data_AF-A0A5J4KCA3-F1
#
_entry.id   AF-A0A5J4KCA3-F1
#
_cell.length_a   1.000
_cell.length_b   1.000
_cell.length_c   1.000
_cell.angle_alpha   90.00
_cell.angle_beta   90.00
_cell.angle_gamma   90.00
#
_symmetry.space_group_name_H-M   'P 1'
#
loop_
_entity.id
_entity.type
_entity.pdbx_description
1 polymer ?
#
loop_
_entity_poly.entity_id
_entity_poly.type
_entity_poly.pdbx_seq_one_letter_code
_entity_poly.pdbx_strand_id
1 'polypeptide(L)'
;METKRLIAQCCEKQGLTLLAMETDIDHVHVFVSAPPRWSPALIANLLKGYLSRFLRERFPHLKKVCGKDHLWTSSYYVGTAGRVSAETITRYITECQGK
;
A
#
# COMPACT_ATOMS: atom_id res chain seq x y z
N MET A 1 -1.53 7.51 -10.22
CA MET A 1 -0.32 7.07 -10.96
C MET A 1 0.91 6.96 -10.05
N GLU A 2 1.32 8.03 -9.34
CA GLU A 2 2.57 8.03 -8.55
C GLU A 2 2.58 7.06 -7.35
N THR A 3 1.51 7.02 -6.56
CA THR A 3 1.37 6.09 -5.41
C THR A 3 1.58 4.64 -5.84
N LYS A 4 0.95 4.24 -6.96
CA LYS A 4 1.06 2.89 -7.52
C LYS A 4 2.51 2.56 -7.89
N ARG A 5 3.20 3.48 -8.56
CA ARG A 5 4.62 3.32 -8.93
C ARG A 5 5.52 3.15 -7.69
N LEU A 6 5.33 3.98 -6.66
CA LEU A 6 6.15 3.95 -5.45
C LEU A 6 5.96 2.66 -4.65
N ILE A 7 4.73 2.13 -4.57
CA ILE A 7 4.46 0.84 -3.92
C ILE A 7 5.15 -0.29 -4.69
N ALA A 8 5.00 -0.35 -6.02
CA ALA A 8 5.65 -1.38 -6.83
C ALA A 8 7.17 -1.37 -6.64
N GLN A 9 7.79 -0.18 -6.66
CA GLN A 9 9.22 -0.01 -6.42
C GLN A 9 9.63 -0.42 -4.99
N CYS A 10 8.81 -0.10 -3.98
CA CYS A 10 9.07 -0.48 -2.60
C CYS A 10 9.03 -2.01 -2.44
N CYS A 11 8.01 -2.66 -3.00
CA CYS A 11 7.88 -4.11 -2.99
C CYS A 11 9.08 -4.80 -3.65
N GLU A 12 9.47 -4.35 -4.85
CA GLU A 12 10.62 -4.89 -5.58
C GLU A 12 11.93 -4.78 -4.77
N LYS A 13 12.21 -3.59 -4.21
CA LYS A 13 13.41 -3.34 -3.39
C LYS A 13 13.51 -4.22 -2.15
N GLN A 14 12.37 -4.73 -1.64
CA GLN A 14 12.28 -5.44 -0.37
C GLN A 14 12.05 -6.95 -0.57
N GLY A 15 12.00 -7.40 -1.84
CA GLY A 15 11.72 -8.80 -2.18
C GLY A 15 10.30 -9.22 -1.85
N LEU A 16 9.33 -8.31 -1.96
CA LEU A 16 7.90 -8.58 -1.86
C LEU A 16 7.32 -8.70 -3.27
N THR A 17 6.45 -9.67 -3.51
CA THR A 17 5.75 -9.80 -4.79
C THR A 17 4.42 -9.08 -4.71
N LEU A 18 4.25 -8.02 -5.50
CA LEU A 18 2.98 -7.30 -5.61
C LEU A 18 2.02 -8.08 -6.52
N LEU A 19 0.93 -8.60 -5.96
CA LEU A 19 -0.07 -9.40 -6.67
C LEU A 19 -1.19 -8.53 -7.24
N ALA A 20 -1.67 -7.57 -6.44
CA ALA A 20 -2.69 -6.61 -6.85
C ALA A 20 -2.57 -5.33 -6.03
N MET A 21 -3.08 -4.23 -6.59
CA MET A 21 -3.10 -2.94 -5.90
C MET A 21 -4.16 -2.03 -6.48
N GLU A 22 -4.89 -1.35 -5.60
CA GLU A 22 -5.80 -0.28 -5.97
C GLU A 22 -5.68 0.89 -4.99
N THR A 23 -5.91 2.10 -5.50
CA THR A 23 -5.77 3.35 -4.75
C THR A 23 -7.06 4.12 -4.87
N ASP A 24 -7.59 4.57 -3.75
CA ASP A 24 -8.72 5.49 -3.67
C ASP A 24 -8.24 6.86 -3.14
N ILE A 25 -9.17 7.79 -2.95
CA ILE A 25 -8.92 9.15 -2.47
C ILE A 25 -8.37 9.15 -1.04
N ASP A 26 -8.86 8.25 -0.18
CA ASP A 26 -8.55 8.23 1.26
C ASP A 26 -7.86 6.94 1.74
N HIS A 27 -7.72 5.92 0.90
CA HIS A 27 -7.08 4.66 1.27
C HIS A 27 -6.39 3.95 0.10
N VAL A 28 -5.58 2.93 0.43
CA VAL A 28 -4.88 2.10 -0.56
C VAL A 28 -5.01 0.63 -0.17
N HIS A 29 -5.39 -0.19 -1.15
CA HIS A 29 -5.41 -1.64 -1.05
C HIS A 29 -4.16 -2.22 -1.71
N VAL A 30 -3.44 -3.07 -0.97
CA VAL A 30 -2.23 -3.74 -1.45
C VAL A 30 -2.34 -5.21 -1.14
N PHE A 31 -2.21 -6.05 -2.16
CA PHE A 31 -2.14 -7.49 -2.02
C PHE A 31 -0.74 -7.97 -2.41
N VAL A 32 -0.01 -8.52 -1.43
CA VAL A 32 1.39 -8.93 -1.59
C VAL A 32 1.60 -10.35 -1.13
N SER A 33 2.51 -11.05 -1.80
CA SER A 33 3.17 -12.24 -1.28
C SER A 33 4.50 -11.85 -0.65
N ALA A 34 4.79 -12.37 0.53
CA ALA A 34 5.98 -12.02 1.31
C ALA A 34 6.64 -13.27 1.91
N PRO A 35 7.99 -13.31 1.99
CA PRO A 35 8.69 -14.34 2.74
C PRO A 35 8.27 -14.38 4.23
N PRO A 36 8.26 -15.56 4.89
CA PRO A 36 7.79 -15.71 6.28
C PRO A 36 8.51 -14.85 7.33
N ARG A 37 9.72 -14.36 7.04
CA ARG A 37 10.46 -13.43 7.92
C ARG A 37 9.79 -12.06 8.07
N TRP A 38 8.91 -11.70 7.14
CA TRP A 38 8.20 -10.42 7.18
C TRP A 38 6.94 -10.54 8.02
N SER A 39 6.84 -9.75 9.08
CA SER A 39 5.57 -9.62 9.80
C SER A 39 4.63 -8.68 9.03
N PRO A 40 3.30 -8.89 9.09
CA PRO A 40 2.34 -7.98 8.47
C PRO A 40 2.50 -6.52 8.90
N ALA A 41 2.79 -6.30 10.18
CA ALA A 41 3.05 -4.97 10.74
C ALA A 41 4.27 -4.30 10.10
N LEU A 42 5.35 -5.04 9.87
CA LEU A 42 6.55 -4.51 9.23
C LEU A 42 6.28 -4.13 7.77
N ILE A 43 5.52 -4.94 7.04
CA ILE A 43 5.14 -4.63 5.65
C ILE A 43 4.29 -3.34 5.61
N ALA A 44 3.28 -3.22 6.48
CA ALA A 44 2.44 -2.04 6.54
C ALA A 44 3.25 -0.77 6.86
N ASN A 45 4.13 -0.83 7.87
CA ASN A 45 4.98 0.28 8.25
C ASN A 45 5.96 0.69 7.14
N LEU A 46 6.56 -0.29 6.46
CA LEU A 46 7.46 -0.09 5.34
C LEU A 46 6.75 0.65 4.20
N LEU A 47 5.61 0.15 3.74
CA LEU A 47 4.85 0.74 2.63
C LEU A 47 4.38 2.16 2.97
N LYS A 48 3.78 2.34 4.16
CA LYS A 48 3.30 3.66 4.63
C LYS A 48 4.44 4.66 4.76
N GLY A 49 5.56 4.24 5.34
CA GLY A 49 6.75 5.07 5.53
C GLY A 49 7.39 5.49 4.20
N TYR A 50 7.56 4.52 3.29
CA TYR A 50 8.11 4.78 1.95
C TYR A 50 7.27 5.80 1.19
N LEU A 51 5.96 5.56 1.11
CA LEU A 51 5.02 6.48 0.46
C LEU A 51 5.02 7.87 1.11
N SER A 52 4.95 7.92 2.44
CA SER A 52 4.93 9.17 3.20
C SER A 52 6.17 10.02 2.95
N ARG A 53 7.35 9.41 2.80
CA ARG A 53 8.57 10.15 2.47
C ARG A 53 8.49 10.75 1.07
N PHE A 54 8.33 9.91 0.05
CA PHE A 54 8.42 10.35 -1.35
C PHE A 54 7.27 11.26 -1.77
N LEU A 55 6.03 10.99 -1.32
CA LEU A 55 4.89 11.85 -1.65
C LEU A 55 5.01 13.22 -0.99
N ARG A 56 5.50 13.31 0.25
CA ARG A 56 5.68 14.62 0.91
C ARG A 56 6.84 15.43 0.35
N GLU A 57 7.89 14.77 -0.15
CA GLU A 57 8.97 15.43 -0.91
C GLU A 57 8.46 15.95 -2.26
N ARG A 58 7.69 15.13 -2.98
CA ARG A 58 7.16 15.47 -4.31
C ARG A 58 6.03 16.49 -4.27
N PHE A 59 5.20 16.45 -3.25
CA PHE A 59 3.99 17.26 -3.10
C PHE A 59 4.01 18.03 -1.77
N PRO A 60 4.79 19.13 -1.66
CA PRO A 60 4.90 19.89 -0.42
C PRO A 60 3.57 20.42 0.14
N HIS A 61 2.55 20.58 -0.72
CA HIS A 61 1.21 21.00 -0.31
C HIS A 61 0.52 19.98 0.61
N LEU A 62 0.90 18.70 0.58
CA LEU A 62 0.36 17.66 1.47
C LEU A 62 0.63 17.98 2.95
N LYS A 63 1.68 18.75 3.28
CA LYS A 63 1.93 19.22 4.65
C LYS A 63 0.80 20.13 5.18
N LYS A 64 0.09 20.82 4.29
CA LYS A 64 -1.05 21.67 4.65
C LYS A 64 -2.34 20.87 4.79
N VAL A 65 -2.50 19.81 4.00
CA VAL A 65 -3.72 19.00 3.94
C VAL A 65 -3.75 17.93 5.03
N CYS A 66 -2.64 17.21 5.21
CA CYS A 66 -2.53 16.08 6.14
C CYS A 66 -1.86 16.46 7.48
N GLY A 67 -1.54 17.75 7.66
CA GLY A 67 -0.73 18.24 8.77
C GLY A 67 0.77 17.99 8.57
N LYS A 68 1.58 18.47 9.52
CA LYS A 68 3.04 18.37 9.44
C LYS A 68 3.55 16.94 9.67
N ASP A 69 2.84 16.15 10.47
CA ASP A 69 3.45 14.98 11.10
C ASP A 69 3.20 13.68 10.32
N HIS A 70 1.98 13.41 9.85
CA HIS A 70 1.64 12.09 9.31
C HIS A 70 0.73 12.14 8.08
N LEU A 71 1.17 11.49 6.98
CA LEU A 71 0.34 11.27 5.79
C LEU A 71 -0.73 10.18 6.00
N TRP A 72 -0.41 9.20 6.84
CA TRP A 72 -1.28 8.05 7.12
C TRP A 72 -1.65 8.03 8.60
N THR A 73 -2.85 7.56 8.91
CA THR A 73 -3.20 7.12 10.27
C THR A 73 -2.23 6.04 10.76
N SER A 74 -2.06 5.86 12.07
CA SER A 74 -1.26 4.77 12.64
C SER A 74 -1.87 3.39 12.33
N SER A 75 -3.20 3.31 12.23
CA SER A 75 -3.95 2.07 11.97
C SER A 75 -3.71 1.52 10.56
N TYR A 76 -3.94 0.21 10.40
CA TYR A 76 -3.96 -0.51 9.13
C TYR A 76 -4.83 -1.76 9.27
N TYR A 77 -5.34 -2.26 8.14
CA TYR A 77 -6.03 -3.55 8.07
C TYR A 77 -5.13 -4.59 7.39
N VAL A 78 -5.18 -5.82 7.89
CA VAL A 78 -4.49 -6.97 7.28
C VAL A 78 -5.37 -8.22 7.36
N GLY A 79 -5.48 -8.93 6.24
CA GLY A 79 -6.11 -10.24 6.16
C GLY A 79 -5.20 -11.21 5.40
N THR A 80 -5.26 -12.49 5.73
CA THR A 80 -4.56 -13.53 4.97
C THR A 80 -5.44 -14.09 3.86
N ALA A 81 -4.83 -14.42 2.73
CA ALA A 81 -5.50 -15.05 1.61
C ALA A 81 -4.85 -16.42 1.32
N GLY A 82 -5.66 -17.47 1.30
CA GLY A 82 -5.26 -18.78 0.77
C GLY A 82 -5.36 -18.80 -0.76
N ARG A 83 -4.95 -19.92 -1.37
CA ARG A 83 -4.93 -20.08 -2.84
C ARG A 83 -6.27 -19.77 -3.52
N VAL A 84 -7.37 -20.26 -2.96
CA VAL A 84 -8.73 -20.07 -3.52
C VAL A 84 -9.21 -18.62 -3.34
N SER A 85 -8.80 -17.94 -2.27
CA SER A 85 -9.18 -16.55 -2.02
C SER A 85 -8.30 -15.54 -2.73
N ALA A 86 -7.09 -15.91 -3.17
CA ALA A 86 -6.18 -15.00 -3.87
C ALA A 86 -6.76 -14.49 -5.20
N GLU A 87 -7.36 -15.36 -6.03
CA GLU A 87 -8.03 -14.95 -7.27
C GLU A 87 -9.23 -14.05 -7.01
N THR A 88 -10.04 -14.39 -6.01
CA THR A 88 -11.22 -13.60 -5.62
C THR A 88 -10.82 -12.22 -5.08
N ILE A 89 -9.76 -12.13 -4.26
CA ILE A 89 -9.25 -10.86 -3.73
C ILE A 89 -8.61 -10.02 -4.83
N THR A 90 -7.86 -10.65 -5.74
CA THR A 90 -7.28 -9.97 -6.91
C THR A 90 -8.38 -9.36 -7.76
N ARG A 91 -9.45 -10.14 -8.03
CA ARG A 91 -10.63 -9.65 -8.74
C ARG A 91 -11.31 -8.51 -7.99
N TYR A 92 -11.60 -8.66 -6.70
CA TYR A 92 -12.20 -7.60 -5.87
C TYR A 92 -11.39 -6.28 -5.91
N ILE A 93 -10.07 -6.35 -5.70
CA ILE A 93 -9.20 -5.17 -5.74
C ILE A 93 -9.22 -4.51 -7.12
N THR A 94 -9.27 -5.32 -8.19
CA THR A 94 -9.35 -4.83 -9.56
C THR A 94 -10.74 -4.26 -9.88
N GLU A 95 -11.81 -4.82 -9.34
CA GLU A 95 -13.21 -4.39 -9.56
C GLU A 95 -13.63 -3.21 -8.70
N CYS A 96 -12.89 -2.88 -7.63
CA CYS A 96 -13.04 -1.61 -6.90
C CYS A 96 -12.74 -0.37 -7.77
N GLN A 97 -12.45 -0.54 -9.07
CA GLN A 97 -12.58 0.49 -10.09
C GLN A 97 -14.02 1.03 -10.14
N GLY A 98 -14.31 2.09 -9.38
CA GLY A 98 -15.45 2.95 -9.64
C GLY A 98 -16.60 2.84 -8.65
N LYS A 99 -16.60 3.77 -7.69
CA LYS A 99 -17.72 4.69 -7.49
C LYS A 99 -17.21 6.12 -7.48
#